data_AF-A0A9D2QJT1-F1
#
_entry.id   AF-A0A9D2QJT1-F1
#
_cell.length_a   1.000
_cell.length_b   1.000
_cell.length_c   1.000
_cell.angle_alpha   90.00
_cell.angle_beta   90.00
_cell.angle_gamma   90.00
#
_symmetry.space_group_name_H-M   'P 1'
#
loop_
_entity.id
_entity.type
_entity.pdbx_description
1 polymer ?
#
loop_
_entity_poly.entity_id
_entity_poly.type
_entity_poly.pdbx_seq_one_letter_code
_entity_poly.pdbx_strand_id
1 'polypeptide(L)'
;MCGIVGYIGKNQAAPIILDGLARLEYRGYDSAGMAVFDGEKIHITKSVGRLKALSELTHDGATMPGTLGIGHTRWATHGAPSNVNAHPHFNEKETIAVVHNGIIENYLALRKKLTQRGYHFISETDTEVLAHMLDYYYKGDPMEAITKVLHRVEGSYA
;
A
#
# COMPACT_ATOMS: atom_id res chain seq x y z
N MET A 1 13.38 -4.38 -7.76
CA MET A 1 12.18 -5.19 -7.46
C MET A 1 11.69 -4.75 -6.09
N CYS A 2 10.45 -4.38 -5.86
CA CYS A 2 10.06 -3.84 -4.55
C CYS A 2 10.09 -4.88 -3.41
N GLY A 3 9.92 -4.44 -2.16
CA GLY A 3 9.81 -5.29 -0.96
C GLY A 3 8.45 -5.15 -0.29
N ILE A 4 7.83 -6.28 0.11
CA ILE A 4 6.57 -6.31 0.86
C ILE A 4 6.83 -7.03 2.20
N VAL A 5 6.31 -6.46 3.28
CA VAL A 5 6.27 -7.10 4.61
C VAL A 5 4.86 -6.98 5.15
N GLY A 6 4.35 -8.06 5.74
CA GLY A 6 3.10 -8.06 6.51
C GLY A 6 3.33 -8.68 7.88
N TYR A 7 2.68 -8.14 8.90
CA TYR A 7 2.70 -8.69 10.25
C TYR A 7 1.29 -8.73 10.83
N ILE A 8 0.93 -9.87 11.40
CA ILE A 8 -0.24 -10.04 12.25
C ILE A 8 0.20 -10.83 13.49
N GLY A 9 -0.09 -10.30 14.68
CA GLY A 9 0.30 -10.98 15.91
C GLY A 9 -0.05 -10.21 17.19
N LYS A 10 0.76 -10.44 18.22
CA LYS A 10 0.55 -9.88 19.57
C LYS A 10 1.47 -8.71 19.91
N ASN A 11 2.52 -8.49 19.11
CA ASN A 11 3.48 -7.40 19.33
C ASN A 11 3.13 -6.19 18.47
N GLN A 12 3.74 -5.04 18.77
CA GLN A 12 3.61 -3.86 17.92
C GLN A 12 4.15 -4.16 16.51
N ALA A 13 3.34 -3.88 15.49
CA ALA A 13 3.62 -4.24 14.12
C ALA A 13 4.73 -3.37 13.51
N ALA A 14 4.72 -2.06 13.79
CA ALA A 14 5.60 -1.11 13.11
C ALA A 14 7.11 -1.42 13.25
N PRO A 15 7.67 -1.72 14.44
CA PRO A 15 9.09 -2.08 14.56
C PRO A 15 9.45 -3.36 13.79
N ILE A 16 8.54 -4.35 13.76
CA ILE A 16 8.75 -5.61 13.06
C ILE A 16 8.71 -5.39 11.54
N ILE A 17 7.79 -4.55 11.07
CA ILE A 17 7.69 -4.15 9.67
C ILE A 17 8.97 -3.40 9.24
N LEU A 18 9.47 -2.46 10.06
CA LEU A 18 10.72 -1.74 9.78
C LEU A 18 11.92 -2.69 9.67
N ASP A 19 12.10 -3.63 10.61
CA ASP A 19 13.18 -4.63 10.52
C ASP A 19 13.05 -5.49 9.26
N GLY A 20 11.83 -5.94 8.94
CA GLY A 20 11.56 -6.71 7.73
C GLY A 20 11.90 -5.93 6.47
N LEU A 21 11.50 -4.65 6.39
CA LEU A 21 11.79 -3.80 5.24
C LEU A 21 13.28 -3.48 5.13
N ALA A 22 14.01 -3.34 6.23
CA ALA A 22 15.46 -3.10 6.21
C ALA A 22 16.21 -4.23 5.49
N ARG A 23 15.74 -5.48 5.68
CA ARG A 23 16.28 -6.66 4.98
C ARG A 23 15.93 -6.68 3.49
N LEU A 24 14.95 -5.90 3.05
CA LEU A 24 14.47 -5.83 1.66
C LEU A 24 14.87 -4.54 0.93
N GLU A 25 15.49 -3.58 1.62
CA GLU A 25 15.81 -2.24 1.09
C GLU A 25 16.72 -2.30 -0.15
N TYR A 26 17.58 -3.32 -0.25
CA TYR A 26 18.42 -3.54 -1.44
C TYR A 26 17.62 -3.73 -2.74
N ARG A 27 16.33 -4.08 -2.63
CA ARG A 27 15.47 -4.31 -3.79
C ARG A 27 14.77 -3.03 -4.28
N GLY A 28 14.55 -2.04 -3.40
CA GLY A 28 13.92 -0.75 -3.71
C GLY A 28 14.15 0.30 -2.62
N TYR A 29 14.51 1.52 -3.02
CA TYR A 29 14.97 2.58 -2.10
C TYR A 29 14.52 3.99 -2.50
N ASP A 30 13.60 4.10 -3.48
CA ASP A 30 13.09 5.40 -3.94
C ASP A 30 12.06 5.98 -2.98
N SER A 31 11.34 5.11 -2.27
CA SER A 31 10.38 5.46 -1.22
C SER A 31 10.07 4.25 -0.35
N ALA A 32 9.54 4.49 0.84
CA ALA A 32 9.04 3.48 1.76
C ALA A 32 7.76 3.96 2.45
N GLY A 33 6.94 3.01 2.91
CA GLY A 33 5.79 3.33 3.73
C GLY A 33 5.24 2.13 4.47
N MET A 34 4.35 2.39 5.42
CA MET A 34 3.63 1.35 6.15
C MET A 34 2.21 1.80 6.51
N ALA A 35 1.35 0.82 6.72
CA ALA A 35 0.02 0.97 7.28
C ALA A 35 -0.13 0.05 8.50
N VAL A 36 -0.62 0.55 9.62
CA VAL A 36 -0.83 -0.20 10.86
C VAL A 36 -2.24 0.05 11.37
N PHE A 37 -2.97 -1.02 11.69
CA PHE A 37 -4.32 -0.97 12.24
C PHE A 37 -4.28 -1.08 13.77
N ASP A 38 -4.85 -0.08 14.45
CA ASP A 38 -4.85 0.00 15.93
C ASP A 38 -6.06 -0.69 16.59
N GLY A 39 -7.01 -1.18 15.80
CA GLY A 39 -8.29 -1.74 16.26
C GLY A 39 -9.50 -0.87 15.90
N GLU A 40 -9.27 0.41 15.58
CA GLU A 40 -10.31 1.37 15.21
C GLU A 40 -10.06 1.96 13.82
N LYS A 41 -8.81 2.32 13.50
CA LYS A 41 -8.43 2.96 12.23
C LYS A 41 -7.06 2.51 11.73
N ILE A 42 -6.80 2.79 10.46
CA ILE A 42 -5.51 2.52 9.81
C ILE A 42 -4.65 3.79 9.90
N HIS A 43 -3.49 3.69 10.53
CA HIS A 43 -2.45 4.71 10.49
C HIS A 43 -1.57 4.46 9.27
N ILE A 44 -1.40 5.46 8.41
CA ILE A 44 -0.58 5.35 7.19
C ILE A 44 0.52 6.40 7.24
N THR A 45 1.77 5.99 7.05
CA THR A 45 2.91 6.91 6.93
C THR A 45 3.80 6.48 5.78
N LYS A 46 4.22 7.46 4.98
CA LYS A 46 4.97 7.27 3.74
C LYS A 46 6.06 8.32 3.61
N SER A 47 7.22 7.92 3.12
CA SER A 47 8.33 8.81 2.84
C SER A 47 8.98 8.49 1.51
N VAL A 48 9.25 9.52 0.72
CA VAL A 48 10.23 9.47 -0.36
C VAL A 48 11.63 9.25 0.22
N GLY A 49 12.48 8.56 -0.52
CA GLY A 49 13.82 8.19 -0.11
C GLY A 49 13.90 6.85 0.62
N ARG A 50 15.00 6.67 1.34
CA ARG A 50 15.36 5.41 1.99
C ARG A 50 14.50 5.11 3.21
N LEU A 51 14.49 3.86 3.64
CA LEU A 51 13.72 3.37 4.79
C LEU A 51 14.04 4.16 6.07
N LYS A 52 15.28 4.62 6.22
CA LYS A 52 15.69 5.46 7.35
C LYS A 52 14.80 6.69 7.54
N ALA A 53 14.38 7.35 6.45
CA ALA A 53 13.49 8.52 6.53
C ALA A 53 12.11 8.16 7.10
N LEU A 54 11.58 6.99 6.73
CA LEU A 54 10.34 6.47 7.30
C LEU A 54 10.50 6.12 8.79
N SER A 55 11.63 5.51 9.16
CA SER A 55 11.95 5.19 10.56
C SER A 55 11.97 6.45 11.42
N GLU A 56 12.70 7.48 10.98
CA GLU A 56 12.78 8.76 11.69
C GLU A 56 11.41 9.44 11.80
N LEU A 57 10.64 9.49 10.70
CA LEU A 57 9.31 10.11 10.69
C LEU A 57 8.32 9.43 11.65
N THR A 58 8.46 8.12 11.83
CA THR A 58 7.59 7.32 12.71
C THR A 58 8.16 7.11 14.11
N HIS A 59 9.31 7.72 14.42
CA HIS A 59 10.06 7.49 15.66
C HIS A 59 10.29 6.00 15.91
N ASP A 60 10.86 5.32 14.91
CA ASP A 60 11.10 3.87 14.87
C ASP A 60 9.82 3.04 15.11
N GLY A 61 8.69 3.57 14.64
CA GLY A 61 7.36 2.96 14.74
C GLY A 61 6.59 3.32 16.01
N ALA A 62 7.13 4.13 16.93
CA ALA A 62 6.44 4.51 18.16
C ALA A 62 5.14 5.30 17.92
N THR A 63 5.02 5.98 16.78
CA THR A 63 3.79 6.73 16.40
C THR A 63 2.79 5.90 15.60
N MET A 64 3.02 4.59 15.43
CA MET A 64 2.23 3.71 14.57
C MET A 64 1.65 2.53 15.39
N PRO A 65 0.67 2.78 16.29
CA PRO A 65 0.17 1.78 17.21
C PRO A 65 -0.63 0.70 16.49
N GLY A 66 -0.48 -0.55 16.95
CA GLY A 66 -1.28 -1.68 16.50
C GLY A 66 -0.46 -2.95 16.29
N THR A 67 -1.16 -4.09 16.19
CA THR A 67 -0.52 -5.41 16.07
C THR A 67 -0.78 -6.10 14.72
N LEU A 68 -1.39 -5.37 13.79
CA LEU A 68 -1.65 -5.76 12.41
C LEU A 68 -1.16 -4.66 11.48
N GLY A 69 -0.33 -4.99 10.50
CA GLY A 69 0.13 -3.99 9.53
C GLY A 69 0.85 -4.58 8.33
N ILE A 70 1.07 -3.71 7.35
CA ILE A 70 1.79 -3.98 6.12
C ILE A 70 2.79 -2.86 5.84
N GLY A 71 3.88 -3.17 5.16
CA GLY A 71 4.90 -2.22 4.76
C GLY A 71 5.47 -2.51 3.38
N HIS A 72 6.04 -1.48 2.77
CA HIS A 72 6.58 -1.55 1.43
C HIS A 72 7.84 -0.71 1.26
N THR A 73 8.79 -1.24 0.49
CA THR A 73 9.89 -0.46 -0.11
C THR A 73 9.74 -0.49 -1.62
N ARG A 74 9.80 0.69 -2.24
CA ARG A 74 9.44 0.90 -3.64
C ARG A 74 10.64 1.23 -4.50
N TRP A 75 10.69 0.59 -5.66
CA TRP A 75 11.44 1.00 -6.84
C TRP A 75 10.44 1.57 -7.84
N ALA A 76 10.56 2.84 -8.22
CA ALA A 76 9.56 3.51 -9.03
C ALA A 76 9.58 3.03 -10.49
N THR A 77 8.45 2.53 -10.99
CA THR A 77 8.23 2.17 -12.41
C THR A 77 7.23 3.11 -13.09
N HIS A 78 6.13 3.45 -12.39
CA HIS A 78 5.14 4.44 -12.81
C HIS A 78 5.06 5.60 -11.81
N GLY A 79 5.07 6.85 -12.29
CA GLY A 79 5.05 8.04 -11.45
C GLY A 79 6.37 8.28 -10.72
N ALA A 80 6.75 9.55 -10.59
CA ALA A 80 8.00 9.93 -9.92
C ALA A 80 7.98 9.51 -8.44
N PRO A 81 9.15 9.24 -7.82
CA PRO A 81 9.24 9.06 -6.38
C PRO A 81 8.64 10.25 -5.62
N SER A 82 7.62 9.99 -4.80
CA SER A 82 6.95 10.99 -3.98
C SER A 82 6.21 10.29 -2.84
N ASN A 83 5.85 11.03 -1.78
CA ASN A 83 5.04 10.46 -0.70
C ASN A 83 3.67 9.97 -1.21
N VAL A 84 3.11 10.65 -2.23
CA VAL A 84 1.83 10.29 -2.83
C VAL A 84 1.92 8.95 -3.58
N ASN A 85 2.97 8.77 -4.40
CA ASN A 85 3.19 7.56 -5.19
C ASN A 85 3.83 6.40 -4.40
N ALA A 86 4.32 6.66 -3.19
CA ALA A 86 4.78 5.62 -2.29
C ALA A 86 3.59 4.74 -1.86
N HIS A 87 3.87 3.45 -1.67
CA HIS A 87 2.91 2.52 -1.08
C HIS A 87 2.96 2.64 0.46
N PRO A 88 1.89 2.27 1.19
CA PRO A 88 0.61 1.73 0.71
C PRO A 88 -0.28 2.76 -0.02
N HIS A 89 -1.09 2.27 -0.97
CA HIS A 89 -2.25 3.00 -1.50
C HIS A 89 -3.49 2.67 -0.68
N PHE A 90 -4.46 3.58 -0.67
CA PHE A 90 -5.65 3.47 0.18
C PHE A 90 -6.90 4.01 -0.51
N ASN A 91 -8.08 3.57 -0.07
CA ASN A 91 -9.36 4.15 -0.51
C ASN A 91 -9.62 5.49 0.17
N GLU A 92 -10.57 6.30 -0.36
CA GLU A 92 -10.87 7.63 0.17
C GLU A 92 -11.26 7.64 1.67
N LYS A 93 -11.80 6.53 2.17
CA LYS A 93 -12.22 6.37 3.57
C LYS A 93 -11.12 5.86 4.50
N GLU A 94 -9.92 5.56 3.98
CA GLU A 94 -8.79 4.99 4.72
C GLU A 94 -9.14 3.71 5.50
N THR A 95 -10.06 2.91 4.94
CA THR A 95 -10.51 1.62 5.50
C THR A 95 -9.88 0.43 4.78
N ILE A 96 -9.23 0.68 3.64
CA ILE A 96 -8.52 -0.32 2.84
C ILE A 96 -7.14 0.24 2.54
N ALA A 97 -6.09 -0.55 2.78
CA ALA A 97 -4.71 -0.23 2.42
C ALA A 97 -4.10 -1.41 1.64
N VAL A 98 -3.39 -1.10 0.55
CA VAL A 98 -2.80 -2.07 -0.38
C VAL A 98 -1.35 -1.73 -0.64
N VAL A 99 -0.49 -2.74 -0.57
CA VAL A 99 0.86 -2.73 -1.13
C VAL A 99 0.89 -3.71 -2.31
N HIS A 100 1.74 -3.45 -3.29
CA HIS A 100 1.79 -4.23 -4.51
C HIS A 100 3.23 -4.31 -5.03
N ASN A 101 3.60 -5.50 -5.51
CA ASN A 101 4.81 -5.71 -6.30
C ASN A 101 4.44 -6.26 -7.67
N GLY A 102 4.75 -5.50 -8.72
CA GLY A 102 4.46 -5.91 -10.09
C GLY A 102 3.99 -4.72 -10.92
N ILE A 103 3.21 -5.02 -11.96
CA ILE A 103 2.63 -4.03 -12.87
C ILE A 103 1.19 -4.45 -13.17
N ILE A 104 0.25 -3.53 -12.95
CA ILE A 104 -1.14 -3.67 -13.39
C ILE A 104 -1.28 -3.09 -14.78
N GLU A 105 -1.25 -3.93 -15.80
CA GLU A 105 -1.13 -3.52 -17.21
C GLU A 105 -2.37 -2.78 -17.71
N ASN A 106 -3.55 -3.15 -17.23
CA ASN A 106 -4.82 -2.55 -17.62
C ASN A 106 -5.30 -1.41 -16.68
N TYR A 107 -4.41 -0.84 -15.85
CA TYR A 107 -4.76 0.17 -14.85
C TYR A 107 -5.44 1.42 -15.44
N LEU A 108 -5.07 1.88 -16.64
CA LEU A 108 -5.69 3.06 -17.27
C LEU A 108 -7.17 2.85 -17.56
N ALA A 109 -7.55 1.66 -18.03
CA ALA A 109 -8.95 1.31 -18.29
C ALA A 109 -9.74 1.21 -16.98
N LEU A 110 -9.14 0.61 -15.95
CA LEU A 110 -9.72 0.49 -14.61
C LEU A 110 -9.90 1.87 -13.95
N ARG A 111 -8.88 2.73 -14.02
CA ARG A 111 -8.91 4.12 -13.53
C ARG A 111 -10.05 4.90 -14.19
N LYS A 112 -10.13 4.87 -15.53
CA LYS A 112 -11.20 5.55 -16.28
C LYS A 112 -12.59 5.10 -15.81
N LYS A 113 -12.80 3.80 -15.65
CA LYS A 113 -14.08 3.24 -15.18
C LYS A 113 -14.44 3.70 -13.77
N LEU A 114 -13.47 3.73 -12.86
CA LEU A 114 -13.69 4.16 -11.47
C LEU A 114 -13.91 5.67 -11.37
N THR A 115 -13.18 6.48 -12.13
CA THR A 115 -13.41 7.93 -12.21
C THR A 115 -14.82 8.25 -12.73
N GLN A 116 -15.32 7.53 -13.73
CA GLN A 116 -16.70 7.65 -14.20
C GLN A 116 -17.75 7.30 -13.13
N ARG A 117 -17.35 6.58 -12.08
CA ARG A 117 -18.19 6.24 -10.93
C ARG A 117 -17.98 7.15 -9.73
N GLY A 118 -17.18 8.21 -9.87
CA GLY A 118 -16.97 9.22 -8.85
C GLY A 118 -15.76 9.01 -7.93
N TYR A 119 -14.88 8.04 -8.24
CA TYR A 119 -13.63 7.86 -7.47
C TYR A 119 -12.58 8.87 -7.89
N HIS A 120 -11.94 9.50 -6.90
CA HIS A 120 -10.84 10.43 -7.11
C HIS A 120 -9.50 9.70 -6.95
N PHE A 121 -8.60 9.92 -7.91
CA PHE A 121 -7.26 9.36 -7.89
C PHE A 121 -6.25 10.47 -7.63
N ILE A 122 -5.39 10.27 -6.64
CA ILE A 122 -4.37 11.24 -6.24
C ILE A 122 -2.97 10.88 -6.73
N SER A 123 -2.73 9.62 -7.09
CA SER A 123 -1.43 9.14 -7.54
C SER A 123 -1.37 8.94 -9.05
N GLU A 124 -0.15 8.73 -9.52
CA GLU A 124 0.17 8.38 -10.91
C GLU A 124 0.46 6.89 -11.07
N THR A 125 0.31 6.12 -9.99
CA THR A 125 0.67 4.70 -9.97
C THR A 125 -0.46 3.83 -10.54
N ASP A 126 -0.06 2.67 -11.02
CA ASP A 126 -0.94 1.58 -11.37
C ASP A 126 -1.60 0.92 -10.15
N THR A 127 -1.02 1.07 -8.96
CA THR A 127 -1.47 0.35 -7.76
C THR A 127 -2.71 0.96 -7.12
N GLU A 128 -2.90 2.27 -7.21
CA GLU A 128 -4.06 2.95 -6.58
C GLU A 128 -5.40 2.41 -7.08
N VAL A 129 -5.49 1.91 -8.32
CA VAL A 129 -6.73 1.30 -8.82
C VAL A 129 -7.14 0.10 -7.97
N LEU A 130 -6.21 -0.65 -7.37
CA LEU A 130 -6.52 -1.82 -6.57
C LEU A 130 -7.27 -1.44 -5.28
N ALA A 131 -6.85 -0.37 -4.61
CA ALA A 131 -7.51 0.10 -3.39
C ALA A 131 -8.96 0.53 -3.68
N HIS A 132 -9.16 1.28 -4.76
CA HIS A 132 -10.50 1.72 -5.18
C HIS A 132 -11.36 0.59 -5.75
N MET A 133 -10.77 -0.39 -6.43
CA MET A 133 -11.50 -1.58 -6.89
C MET A 133 -11.98 -2.45 -5.73
N LEU A 134 -11.14 -2.63 -4.69
CA LEU A 134 -11.54 -3.33 -3.49
C LEU A 134 -12.70 -2.62 -2.81
N ASP A 135 -12.63 -1.30 -2.63
CA ASP A 135 -13.74 -0.49 -2.10
C ASP A 135 -15.02 -0.66 -2.94
N TYR A 136 -14.89 -0.58 -4.26
CA TYR A 136 -16.01 -0.70 -5.19
C TYR A 136 -16.72 -2.06 -5.15
N TYR A 137 -15.98 -3.16 -4.93
CA TYR A 137 -16.56 -4.51 -4.86
C TYR A 137 -16.88 -4.97 -3.44
N TYR A 138 -16.43 -4.26 -2.41
CA TYR A 138 -16.63 -4.65 -1.02
C TYR A 138 -18.09 -4.56 -0.61
N LYS A 139 -18.64 -5.70 -0.16
CA LYS A 139 -20.03 -5.82 0.32
C LYS A 139 -20.11 -6.55 1.65
N GLY A 140 -19.07 -6.41 2.49
CA GLY A 140 -18.95 -7.09 3.77
C GLY A 140 -18.16 -8.40 3.73
N ASP A 141 -17.78 -8.87 2.53
CA ASP A 141 -16.89 -10.02 2.34
C ASP A 141 -15.60 -9.60 1.60
N PRO A 142 -14.44 -9.58 2.30
CA PRO A 142 -13.16 -9.27 1.68
C PRO A 142 -12.75 -10.27 0.58
N MET A 143 -13.02 -11.56 0.76
CA MET A 143 -12.61 -12.60 -0.17
C MET A 143 -13.39 -12.51 -1.48
N GLU A 144 -14.70 -12.20 -1.40
CA GLU A 144 -15.51 -11.93 -2.58
C GLU A 144 -15.00 -10.70 -3.35
N ALA A 145 -14.66 -9.62 -2.63
CA ALA A 145 -14.12 -8.40 -3.24
C ALA A 145 -12.79 -8.69 -3.94
N ILE A 146 -11.83 -9.32 -3.24
CA ILE A 146 -10.53 -9.71 -3.79
C ILE A 146 -10.71 -10.58 -5.03
N THR A 147 -11.56 -11.61 -4.97
CA THR A 147 -11.83 -12.50 -6.11
C THR A 147 -12.30 -11.71 -7.32
N LYS A 148 -13.24 -10.77 -7.13
CA LYS A 148 -13.74 -9.92 -8.23
C LYS A 148 -12.65 -9.01 -8.79
N VAL A 149 -11.78 -8.46 -7.95
CA VAL A 149 -10.64 -7.64 -8.42
C VAL A 149 -9.71 -8.48 -9.27
N LEU A 150 -9.29 -9.65 -8.80
CA LEU A 150 -8.34 -10.53 -9.50
C LEU A 150 -8.82 -10.98 -10.88
N HIS A 151 -10.13 -11.19 -11.07
CA HIS A 151 -10.70 -11.54 -12.38
C HIS A 151 -10.65 -10.41 -13.42
N ARG A 152 -10.29 -9.18 -13.02
CA ARG A 152 -10.33 -7.98 -13.86
C ARG A 152 -8.97 -7.31 -14.01
N VAL A 153 -8.00 -7.70 -13.20
CA VAL A 153 -6.66 -7.17 -13.20
C VAL A 153 -5.80 -8.00 -14.16
N GLU A 154 -5.10 -7.33 -15.06
CA GLU A 154 -4.14 -7.93 -15.98
C GLU A 154 -2.71 -7.52 -15.59
N GLY A 155 -1.76 -8.42 -15.80
CA GLY A 155 -0.34 -8.19 -15.52
C GLY A 155 0.23 -9.14 -14.47
N SER A 156 1.21 -8.65 -13.72
CA SER A 156 1.90 -9.40 -12.66
C SER A 156 1.74 -8.67 -11.35
N TYR A 157 1.40 -9.39 -10.29
CA TYR A 157 1.13 -8.78 -8.98
C TYR A 157 1.36 -9.79 -7.86
N ALA A 158 1.83 -9.26 -6.73
CA ALA A 158 1.89 -9.90 -5.42
C ALA A 158 1.47 -8.89 -4.36
#